data_AF-A0A0G2EC69-F1
#
_entry.id   AF-A0A0G2EC69-F1
#
_cell.length_a   1.000
_cell.length_b   1.000
_cell.length_c   1.000
_cell.angle_alpha   90.00
_cell.angle_beta   90.00
_cell.angle_gamma   90.00
#
_symmetry.space_group_name_H-M   'P 1'
#
loop_
_entity.id
_entity.type
_entity.pdbx_description
1 polymer ?
#
loop_
_entity_poly.entity_id
_entity_poly.type
_entity_poly.pdbx_seq_one_letter_code
_entity_poly.pdbx_strand_id
1 'polypeptide(L)'
;MSSNPDVSALLGEILSGLKTLQQDNAQLSSQVDAINGRVNMLAGIKQVQDTAAHGQAAAAQKDDTQPSESAKAVSEQYDAGAAEAAPRRSSTSLNKIILTSYPGQAGVDPIPMQWGHVDPAVRGPVVVSRHSNTIRRRNALGAHGGSYSIYHALAVASKNLDINHKPDFTNTEPAADIGPFPQWSDPKKIVSMDPLGHLAPWLYKEHIDKDGVEIRPTIAVTKAHMKLPELEESVKKGRLVPDGKICLNEHGELAVTKFAVEPVWYLPGVAERFGIDEGTLRRTLFEETGGSYPELITRGDIKLFMPPIGGLTVYCFGDPAKMSDPNVRLALRVHDECNGSDVFGSDICTCRPYLIFGIEEAVKEAQKGGSGVVIYFRKEGRALGEVTKYLVYNARKRGTDRASEYFLRTENIAGVKILHWLGITKIDRMLSMSNMKHDAIVEQGIPIHERVPIPDEMIPEDSRVEIDAKIHAGYFTTGKVLSLDELASVQGRAWDDVDH
;
A
#
# COMPACT_ATOMS: atom_id res chain seq x y z
N MET A 1 -62.59 18.49 -28.21
CA MET A 1 -61.67 17.34 -28.04
C MET A 1 -60.87 17.21 -29.32
N SER A 2 -59.69 17.84 -29.40
CA SER A 2 -58.80 17.72 -30.55
C SER A 2 -57.59 16.91 -30.11
N SER A 3 -57.47 15.69 -30.62
CA SER A 3 -56.38 14.75 -30.34
C SER A 3 -55.14 15.18 -31.12
N ASN A 4 -54.07 15.55 -30.41
CA ASN A 4 -52.78 15.92 -31.02
C ASN A 4 -52.16 14.70 -31.74
N PRO A 5 -51.97 14.73 -33.07
CA PRO A 5 -51.47 13.60 -33.85
C PRO A 5 -49.97 13.29 -33.66
N ASP A 6 -49.24 14.14 -32.94
CA ASP A 6 -47.77 14.11 -32.85
C ASP A 6 -47.22 13.07 -31.85
N VAL A 7 -47.95 12.83 -30.76
CA VAL A 7 -47.50 11.91 -29.68
C VAL A 7 -47.60 10.44 -30.10
N SER A 8 -48.59 10.10 -30.94
CA SER A 8 -48.77 8.73 -31.43
C SER A 8 -47.70 8.33 -32.44
N ALA A 9 -47.18 9.28 -33.22
CA ALA A 9 -46.10 9.04 -34.17
C ALA A 9 -44.77 8.78 -33.44
N LEU A 10 -44.47 9.61 -32.43
CA LEU A 10 -43.26 9.48 -31.61
C LEU A 10 -43.23 8.15 -30.82
N LEU A 11 -44.37 7.73 -30.25
CA LEU A 11 -44.49 6.44 -29.57
C LEU A 11 -44.34 5.26 -30.56
N GLY A 12 -44.77 5.42 -31.81
CA GLY A 12 -44.55 4.44 -32.88
C GLY A 12 -43.07 4.27 -33.23
N GLU A 13 -42.32 5.37 -33.32
CA GLU A 13 -40.87 5.33 -33.57
C GLU A 13 -40.10 4.70 -32.40
N ILE A 14 -40.44 5.05 -31.15
CA ILE A 14 -39.81 4.45 -29.97
C ILE A 14 -40.06 2.94 -29.91
N LEU A 15 -41.28 2.50 -30.19
CA LEU A 15 -41.63 1.08 -30.18
C LEU A 15 -40.95 0.31 -31.33
N SER A 16 -40.75 0.96 -32.47
CA SER A 16 -39.95 0.42 -33.59
C SER A 16 -38.48 0.26 -33.18
N GLY A 17 -37.87 1.30 -32.59
CA GLY A 17 -36.50 1.26 -32.10
C GLY A 17 -36.26 0.17 -31.04
N LEU A 18 -37.20 -0.03 -30.12
CA LEU A 18 -37.14 -1.10 -29.12
C LEU A 18 -37.22 -2.50 -29.75
N LYS A 19 -38.04 -2.69 -30.78
CA LYS A 19 -38.10 -3.96 -31.51
C LYS A 19 -36.82 -4.27 -32.25
N THR A 20 -36.20 -3.27 -32.87
CA THR A 20 -34.89 -3.42 -33.54
C THR A 20 -33.81 -3.81 -32.54
N LEU A 21 -33.72 -3.11 -31.40
CA LEU A 21 -32.77 -3.45 -30.33
C LEU A 21 -32.97 -4.87 -29.79
N GLN A 22 -34.22 -5.33 -29.69
CA GLN A 22 -34.52 -6.69 -29.24
C GLN A 22 -34.10 -7.75 -30.26
N GLN A 23 -34.23 -7.46 -31.56
CA GLN A 23 -33.74 -8.32 -32.65
C GLN A 23 -32.22 -8.37 -32.70
N ASP A 24 -31.55 -7.22 -32.53
CA ASP A 24 -30.09 -7.14 -32.52
C ASP A 24 -29.49 -7.91 -31.33
N ASN A 25 -30.11 -7.80 -30.14
CA ASN A 25 -29.70 -8.57 -28.97
C ASN A 25 -29.90 -10.09 -29.15
N ALA A 26 -30.98 -10.52 -29.81
CA ALA A 26 -31.19 -11.94 -30.12
C ALA A 26 -30.15 -12.46 -31.12
N GLN A 27 -29.80 -11.65 -32.12
CA GLN A 27 -28.77 -11.98 -33.09
C GLN A 27 -27.38 -12.06 -32.46
N LEU A 28 -27.02 -11.10 -31.59
CA LEU A 28 -25.78 -11.12 -30.82
C LEU A 28 -25.68 -12.35 -29.91
N SER A 29 -26.76 -12.71 -29.22
CA SER A 29 -26.79 -13.94 -28.40
C SER A 29 -26.50 -15.19 -29.24
N SER A 30 -27.11 -15.30 -30.43
CA SER A 30 -26.87 -16.44 -31.33
C SER A 30 -25.42 -16.50 -31.84
N GLN A 31 -24.79 -15.34 -32.07
CA GLN A 31 -23.40 -15.27 -32.51
C GLN A 31 -22.43 -15.65 -31.38
N VAL A 32 -22.72 -15.23 -30.14
CA VAL A 32 -21.96 -15.64 -28.95
C VAL A 32 -22.07 -17.14 -28.72
N ASP A 33 -23.25 -17.72 -28.87
CA ASP A 33 -23.44 -19.18 -28.76
C ASP A 33 -22.69 -19.94 -29.86
N ALA A 34 -22.67 -19.42 -31.09
CA ALA A 34 -21.89 -19.99 -32.18
C ALA A 34 -20.37 -19.92 -31.93
N ILE A 35 -19.89 -18.82 -31.32
CA ILE A 35 -18.48 -18.67 -30.91
C ILE A 35 -18.15 -19.65 -29.78
N ASN A 36 -18.99 -19.74 -28.75
CA ASN A 36 -18.81 -20.69 -27.65
C ASN A 36 -18.80 -22.14 -28.15
N GLY A 37 -19.65 -22.48 -29.11
CA GLY A 37 -19.64 -23.79 -29.78
C GLY A 37 -18.33 -24.08 -30.52
N ARG A 38 -17.77 -23.09 -31.24
CA ARG A 38 -16.46 -23.22 -31.90
C ARG A 38 -15.31 -23.34 -30.91
N VAL A 39 -15.35 -22.59 -29.81
CA VAL A 39 -14.34 -22.66 -28.74
C VAL A 39 -14.36 -24.03 -28.05
N ASN A 40 -15.55 -24.59 -27.79
CA ASN A 40 -15.68 -25.93 -27.22
C ASN A 40 -15.23 -27.03 -28.19
N MET A 41 -15.48 -26.89 -29.50
CA MET A 41 -14.94 -27.79 -30.52
C MET A 41 -13.41 -27.73 -30.60
N LEU A 42 -12.82 -26.54 -30.54
CA LEU A 42 -11.37 -26.35 -30.52
C LEU A 42 -10.74 -26.91 -29.23
N ALA A 43 -11.42 -26.78 -28.09
CA ALA A 43 -10.99 -27.38 -26.83
C ALA A 43 -11.06 -28.92 -26.88
N GLY A 44 -12.10 -29.50 -27.50
CA GLY A 44 -12.22 -30.94 -27.73
C GLY A 44 -11.15 -31.49 -28.67
N ILE A 45 -10.84 -30.78 -29.77
CA ILE A 45 -9.77 -31.14 -30.70
C ILE A 45 -8.41 -31.13 -30.00
N LYS A 46 -8.16 -30.14 -29.12
CA LYS A 46 -6.94 -30.08 -28.31
C LYS A 46 -6.85 -31.25 -27.32
N GLN A 47 -7.96 -31.64 -26.70
CA GLN A 47 -8.03 -32.81 -25.81
C GLN A 47 -7.74 -34.13 -26.53
N VAL A 48 -8.19 -34.27 -27.79
CA VAL A 48 -7.91 -35.43 -28.65
C VAL A 48 -6.45 -35.45 -29.13
N GLN A 49 -5.86 -34.28 -29.43
CA GLN A 49 -4.43 -34.19 -29.75
C GLN A 49 -3.53 -34.49 -28.55
N ASP A 50 -3.91 -34.02 -27.35
CA ASP A 50 -3.16 -34.28 -26.12
C ASP A 50 -3.27 -35.76 -25.68
N THR A 51 -4.36 -36.45 -25.98
CA THR A 51 -4.50 -37.90 -25.75
C THR A 51 -3.79 -38.74 -26.82
N ALA A 52 -3.78 -38.31 -28.08
CA ALA A 52 -3.00 -38.96 -29.14
C ALA A 52 -1.47 -38.84 -28.91
N ALA A 53 -1.00 -37.75 -28.29
CA ALA A 53 0.40 -37.54 -27.93
C ALA A 53 0.87 -38.39 -26.72
N HIS A 54 -0.03 -39.07 -26.01
CA HIS A 54 0.29 -39.89 -24.82
C HIS A 54 0.00 -41.39 -25.00
N GLY A 55 -0.39 -41.84 -26.20
CA GLY A 55 -0.66 -43.24 -26.48
C GLY A 55 -0.19 -43.68 -27.85
N GLN A 56 1.11 -43.93 -28.04
CA GLN A 56 1.65 -45.03 -28.85
C GLN A 56 3.20 -44.97 -28.90
N ALA A 57 3.83 -45.76 -28.02
CA ALA A 57 5.08 -46.44 -28.34
C ALA A 57 4.71 -47.81 -28.90
N ALA A 58 4.52 -47.92 -30.22
CA ALA A 58 4.62 -49.18 -30.98
C ALA A 58 4.44 -48.93 -32.49
N ALA A 59 5.37 -49.52 -33.25
CA ALA A 59 5.33 -49.85 -34.67
C ALA A 59 5.39 -48.71 -35.72
N ALA A 60 6.43 -48.82 -36.56
CA ALA A 60 6.71 -47.99 -37.71
C ALA A 60 5.78 -48.30 -38.90
N GLN A 61 5.45 -47.27 -39.69
CA GLN A 61 5.40 -47.36 -41.16
C GLN A 61 5.44 -45.94 -41.77
N LYS A 62 6.26 -45.79 -42.82
CA LYS A 62 6.37 -44.60 -43.66
C LYS A 62 5.14 -44.48 -44.56
N ASP A 63 4.63 -43.27 -44.77
CA ASP A 63 4.30 -42.82 -46.12
C ASP A 63 4.24 -41.29 -46.26
N ASP A 64 4.58 -40.84 -47.47
CA ASP A 64 4.81 -39.48 -47.92
C ASP A 64 3.53 -38.62 -48.01
N THR A 65 3.59 -37.36 -47.58
CA THR A 65 2.87 -36.25 -48.25
C THR A 65 3.43 -34.88 -47.83
N GLN A 66 3.87 -34.09 -48.82
CA GLN A 66 4.42 -32.74 -48.68
C GLN A 66 3.33 -31.70 -48.30
N PRO A 67 3.63 -30.68 -47.47
CA PRO A 67 2.80 -29.49 -47.34
C PRO A 67 3.24 -28.36 -48.29
N SER A 68 2.24 -27.67 -48.83
CA SER A 68 2.29 -26.57 -49.79
C SER A 68 3.03 -25.31 -49.31
N GLU A 69 3.72 -24.66 -50.25
CA GLU A 69 4.35 -23.34 -50.16
C GLU A 69 3.33 -22.23 -49.83
N SER A 70 3.33 -21.72 -48.60
CA SER A 70 2.80 -20.37 -48.30
C SER A 70 3.24 -19.80 -46.94
N ALA A 71 4.05 -20.51 -46.14
CA ALA A 71 4.48 -20.05 -44.81
C ALA A 71 5.98 -19.67 -44.71
N LYS A 72 6.72 -19.59 -45.84
CA LYS A 72 8.17 -19.30 -45.85
C LYS A 72 8.56 -17.85 -46.21
N ALA A 73 7.61 -17.00 -46.58
CA ALA A 73 7.95 -15.66 -47.10
C ALA A 73 7.90 -14.52 -46.07
N VAL A 74 7.64 -14.78 -44.78
CA VAL A 74 7.46 -13.70 -43.78
C VAL A 74 8.52 -13.71 -42.67
N SER A 75 9.43 -14.69 -42.62
CA SER A 75 10.47 -14.74 -41.57
C SER A 75 11.89 -14.39 -42.03
N GLU A 76 12.12 -14.04 -43.30
CA GLU A 76 13.49 -13.81 -43.83
C GLU A 76 13.88 -12.33 -43.96
N GLN A 77 13.06 -11.38 -43.51
CA GLN A 77 13.35 -9.94 -43.66
C GLN A 77 13.84 -9.19 -42.41
N TYR A 78 14.12 -9.89 -41.30
CA TYR A 78 14.59 -9.26 -40.05
C TYR A 78 15.94 -9.77 -39.51
N ASP A 79 16.75 -10.47 -40.32
CA ASP A 79 18.08 -10.96 -39.91
C ASP A 79 19.21 -10.46 -40.82
N ALA A 80 19.29 -9.14 -41.04
CA ALA A 80 20.44 -8.50 -41.67
C ALA A 80 20.86 -7.23 -40.91
N GLY A 81 21.55 -7.43 -39.80
CA GLY A 81 22.09 -6.34 -38.98
C GLY A 81 22.80 -6.83 -37.71
N ALA A 82 23.70 -7.80 -37.83
CA ALA A 82 24.49 -8.27 -36.70
C ALA A 82 25.64 -7.31 -36.39
N ALA A 83 25.41 -6.37 -35.46
CA ALA A 83 26.48 -5.81 -34.64
C ALA A 83 26.74 -6.76 -33.46
N GLU A 84 28.01 -6.98 -33.11
CA GLU A 84 28.48 -7.94 -32.11
C GLU A 84 27.71 -7.87 -30.79
N ALA A 85 26.86 -8.87 -30.53
CA ALA A 85 26.18 -9.05 -29.26
C ALA A 85 27.04 -9.90 -28.32
N ALA A 86 27.25 -9.39 -27.11
CA ALA A 86 27.90 -10.07 -25.98
C ALA A 86 27.35 -11.50 -25.76
N PRO A 87 28.14 -12.44 -25.19
CA PRO A 87 27.78 -13.85 -25.15
C PRO A 87 26.47 -14.06 -24.39
N ARG A 88 25.50 -14.69 -25.08
CA ARG A 88 24.22 -15.11 -24.48
C ARG A 88 24.51 -16.04 -23.30
N ARG A 89 24.18 -15.57 -22.09
CA ARG A 89 24.21 -16.36 -20.84
C ARG A 89 23.39 -17.65 -21.06
N SER A 90 23.95 -18.79 -20.64
CA SER A 90 23.29 -20.09 -20.78
C SER A 90 21.93 -20.09 -20.08
N SER A 91 20.90 -20.53 -20.81
CA SER A 91 19.56 -20.73 -20.29
C SER A 91 19.61 -21.78 -19.18
N THR A 92 19.39 -21.33 -17.96
CA THR A 92 19.31 -22.21 -16.79
C THR A 92 17.94 -22.89 -16.86
N SER A 93 17.87 -24.20 -16.57
CA SER A 93 16.62 -24.97 -16.66
C SER A 93 15.51 -24.27 -15.88
N LEU A 94 14.52 -23.72 -16.60
CA LEU A 94 13.35 -23.12 -16.00
C LEU A 94 12.52 -24.23 -15.36
N ASN A 95 12.51 -24.29 -14.04
CA ASN A 95 11.54 -25.12 -13.31
C ASN A 95 10.13 -24.75 -13.79
N LYS A 96 9.26 -25.76 -13.94
CA LYS A 96 7.86 -25.60 -14.36
C LYS A 96 7.17 -24.53 -13.49
N ILE A 97 6.65 -23.49 -14.14
CA ILE A 97 5.85 -22.46 -13.47
C ILE A 97 4.55 -23.10 -12.98
N ILE A 98 4.28 -23.01 -11.67
CA ILE A 98 3.05 -23.51 -11.07
C ILE A 98 2.13 -22.32 -10.86
N LEU A 99 1.10 -22.22 -11.69
CA LEU A 99 0.01 -21.26 -11.49
C LEU A 99 -1.01 -21.87 -10.54
N THR A 100 -1.20 -21.25 -9.37
CA THR A 100 -2.22 -21.64 -8.37
C THR A 100 -3.44 -20.71 -8.44
N SER A 101 -3.81 -20.33 -9.67
CA SER A 101 -4.85 -19.34 -9.93
C SER A 101 -6.23 -19.85 -9.50
N TYR A 102 -6.51 -21.14 -9.51
CA TYR A 102 -7.84 -21.65 -9.16
C TYR A 102 -7.82 -22.49 -7.87
N PRO A 103 -8.82 -22.37 -6.97
CA PRO A 103 -8.82 -23.05 -5.67
C PRO A 103 -8.85 -24.58 -5.79
N GLY A 104 -9.54 -25.11 -6.81
CA GLY A 104 -9.71 -26.55 -7.03
C GLY A 104 -8.56 -27.25 -7.78
N GLN A 105 -7.44 -26.56 -8.03
CA GLN A 105 -6.30 -27.19 -8.68
C GLN A 105 -5.67 -28.26 -7.77
N ALA A 106 -5.38 -29.43 -8.35
CA ALA A 106 -4.84 -30.57 -7.61
C ALA A 106 -3.58 -30.18 -6.81
N GLY A 107 -3.65 -30.43 -5.50
CA GLY A 107 -2.58 -30.17 -4.55
C GLY A 107 -2.53 -28.76 -3.97
N VAL A 108 -3.48 -27.87 -4.30
CA VAL A 108 -3.67 -26.59 -3.58
C VAL A 108 -4.28 -26.90 -2.21
N ASP A 109 -3.56 -26.56 -1.15
CA ASP A 109 -3.91 -26.85 0.24
C ASP A 109 -3.38 -25.71 1.13
N PRO A 110 -4.03 -24.54 1.15
CA PRO A 110 -3.59 -23.38 1.92
C PRO A 110 -3.52 -23.67 3.41
N ILE A 111 -2.52 -23.13 4.10
CA ILE A 111 -2.46 -23.22 5.57
C ILE A 111 -3.71 -22.54 6.17
N PRO A 112 -4.49 -23.24 7.01
CA PRO A 112 -5.69 -22.69 7.64
C PRO A 112 -5.39 -21.40 8.41
N MET A 113 -6.31 -20.45 8.36
CA MET A 113 -6.19 -19.19 9.07
C MET A 113 -7.57 -18.63 9.43
N GLN A 114 -7.70 -18.15 10.68
CA GLN A 114 -8.86 -17.42 11.17
C GLN A 114 -8.43 -16.02 11.63
N TRP A 115 -8.63 -15.02 10.77
CA TRP A 115 -8.22 -13.65 11.07
C TRP A 115 -8.90 -13.13 12.36
N GLY A 116 -8.11 -12.54 13.26
CA GLY A 116 -8.59 -12.02 14.54
C GLY A 116 -8.78 -13.08 15.64
N HIS A 117 -8.46 -14.35 15.43
CA HIS A 117 -8.53 -15.32 16.52
C HIS A 117 -7.47 -15.04 17.62
N VAL A 118 -7.85 -15.21 18.89
CA VAL A 118 -6.98 -14.91 20.06
C VAL A 118 -5.79 -15.87 20.14
N ASP A 119 -6.04 -17.16 19.96
CA ASP A 119 -5.00 -18.18 19.91
C ASP A 119 -4.20 -18.09 18.59
N PRO A 120 -2.88 -17.82 18.62
CA PRO A 120 -2.03 -17.78 17.44
C PRO A 120 -2.11 -19.05 16.60
N ALA A 121 -2.22 -20.23 17.21
CA ALA A 121 -2.24 -21.51 16.49
C ALA A 121 -3.49 -21.62 15.59
N VAL A 122 -4.63 -21.14 16.06
CA VAL A 122 -5.89 -21.11 15.28
C VAL A 122 -5.93 -19.92 14.33
N ARG A 123 -5.35 -18.78 14.73
CA ARG A 123 -5.20 -17.61 13.86
C ARG A 123 -4.41 -17.99 12.61
N GLY A 124 -3.30 -18.72 12.77
CA GLY A 124 -2.42 -19.17 11.70
C GLY A 124 -1.42 -18.11 11.21
N PRO A 125 -0.35 -18.49 10.50
CA PRO A 125 0.63 -17.56 9.94
C PRO A 125 0.15 -16.88 8.64
N VAL A 126 0.70 -15.70 8.33
CA VAL A 126 0.57 -15.09 7.00
C VAL A 126 1.63 -15.70 6.08
N VAL A 127 1.20 -16.38 5.02
CA VAL A 127 2.09 -17.13 4.12
C VAL A 127 1.80 -16.74 2.67
N VAL A 128 2.76 -16.05 2.04
CA VAL A 128 2.68 -15.66 0.60
C VAL A 128 3.46 -16.58 -0.33
N SER A 129 4.26 -17.51 0.20
CA SER A 129 5.23 -18.42 -0.44
C SER A 129 5.48 -18.28 -1.96
N ARG A 130 6.76 -18.23 -2.35
CA ARG A 130 7.19 -18.09 -3.76
C ARG A 130 7.81 -19.36 -4.35
N HIS A 131 8.14 -20.36 -3.54
CA HIS A 131 8.83 -21.55 -4.01
C HIS A 131 7.86 -22.55 -4.64
N SER A 132 8.29 -23.26 -5.68
CA SER A 132 7.44 -24.23 -6.41
C SER A 132 6.86 -25.32 -5.51
N ASN A 133 7.57 -25.72 -4.46
CA ASN A 133 7.12 -26.74 -3.50
C ASN A 133 6.09 -26.21 -2.48
N THR A 134 6.05 -24.91 -2.21
CA THR A 134 5.24 -24.33 -1.11
C THR A 134 4.23 -23.27 -1.58
N ILE A 135 4.26 -22.87 -2.86
CA ILE A 135 3.28 -21.97 -3.50
C ILE A 135 1.83 -22.45 -3.33
N ARG A 136 1.64 -23.77 -3.20
CA ARG A 136 0.33 -24.40 -3.00
C ARG A 136 -0.20 -24.30 -1.57
N ARG A 137 0.68 -23.99 -0.61
CA ARG A 137 0.39 -23.85 0.83
C ARG A 137 0.12 -22.41 1.26
N ARG A 138 0.27 -21.43 0.36
CA ARG A 138 0.07 -20.00 0.67
C ARG A 138 -1.37 -19.69 1.01
N ASN A 139 -1.58 -18.81 1.98
CA ASN A 139 -2.88 -18.32 2.42
C ASN A 139 -3.00 -16.78 2.33
N ALA A 140 -2.03 -16.13 1.68
CA ALA A 140 -2.04 -14.71 1.37
C ALA A 140 -1.57 -14.46 -0.07
N LEU A 141 -2.16 -13.44 -0.70
CA LEU A 141 -1.75 -12.93 -2.02
C LEU A 141 -0.61 -11.91 -1.87
N GLY A 142 0.15 -11.69 -2.93
CA GLY A 142 1.22 -10.70 -2.94
C GLY A 142 2.57 -11.26 -2.49
N ALA A 143 3.34 -10.43 -1.78
CA ALA A 143 4.74 -10.71 -1.50
C ALA A 143 5.26 -9.93 -0.27
N HIS A 144 6.13 -10.56 0.52
CA HIS A 144 6.94 -9.86 1.54
C HIS A 144 7.89 -8.83 0.90
N GLY A 145 8.23 -7.78 1.65
CA GLY A 145 9.08 -6.69 1.17
C GLY A 145 8.31 -5.57 0.48
N GLY A 146 6.97 -5.65 0.38
CA GLY A 146 6.15 -4.63 -0.26
C GLY A 146 6.63 -4.27 -1.67
N SER A 147 6.87 -2.98 -1.91
CA SER A 147 7.40 -2.48 -3.19
C SER A 147 8.82 -2.97 -3.51
N TYR A 148 9.59 -3.45 -2.53
CA TYR A 148 10.92 -4.01 -2.76
C TYR A 148 10.91 -5.43 -3.34
N SER A 149 9.75 -6.08 -3.38
CA SER A 149 9.61 -7.43 -3.92
C SER A 149 10.03 -7.52 -5.39
N ILE A 150 9.86 -6.45 -6.17
CA ILE A 150 10.31 -6.35 -7.57
C ILE A 150 11.84 -6.33 -7.66
N TYR A 151 12.53 -5.56 -6.81
CA TYR A 151 14.00 -5.58 -6.76
C TYR A 151 14.55 -6.93 -6.32
N HIS A 152 13.89 -7.59 -5.37
CA HIS A 152 14.21 -8.95 -5.01
C HIS A 152 14.06 -9.91 -6.20
N ALA A 153 12.99 -9.77 -7.01
CA ALA A 153 12.81 -10.57 -8.22
C ALA A 153 13.95 -10.33 -9.24
N LEU A 154 14.38 -9.07 -9.42
CA LEU A 154 15.53 -8.74 -10.26
C LEU A 154 16.85 -9.33 -9.74
N ALA A 155 17.07 -9.31 -8.43
CA ALA A 155 18.25 -9.91 -7.78
C ALA A 155 18.30 -11.43 -8.00
N VAL A 156 17.16 -12.12 -7.90
CA VAL A 156 17.06 -13.55 -8.21
C VAL A 156 17.29 -13.81 -9.70
N ALA A 157 16.66 -13.03 -10.59
CA ALA A 157 16.81 -13.16 -12.04
C ALA A 157 18.25 -12.93 -12.52
N SER A 158 18.97 -12.00 -11.87
CA SER A 158 20.38 -11.72 -12.12
C SER A 158 21.34 -12.71 -11.46
N LYS A 159 20.83 -13.70 -10.70
CA LYS A 159 21.59 -14.69 -9.91
C LYS A 159 22.45 -14.09 -8.80
N ASN A 160 22.14 -12.87 -8.37
CA ASN A 160 22.76 -12.24 -7.20
C ASN A 160 22.13 -12.73 -5.88
N LEU A 161 20.97 -13.37 -5.95
CA LEU A 161 20.30 -13.99 -4.82
C LEU A 161 19.82 -15.39 -5.20
N ASP A 162 20.04 -16.37 -4.31
CA ASP A 162 19.54 -17.73 -4.50
C ASP A 162 18.01 -17.76 -4.31
N ILE A 163 17.31 -18.36 -5.27
CA ILE A 163 15.86 -18.57 -5.22
C ILE A 163 15.43 -19.48 -4.06
N ASN A 164 16.33 -20.34 -3.57
CA ASN A 164 16.07 -21.25 -2.45
C ASN A 164 16.61 -20.73 -1.11
N HIS A 165 17.10 -19.49 -1.09
CA HIS A 165 17.58 -18.88 0.14
C HIS A 165 16.47 -18.86 1.21
N LYS A 166 16.76 -19.45 2.36
CA LYS A 166 15.91 -19.37 3.55
C LYS A 166 16.46 -18.29 4.47
N PRO A 167 15.64 -17.30 4.88
CA PRO A 167 16.05 -16.33 5.87
C PRO A 167 16.44 -16.99 7.19
N ASP A 168 17.51 -16.49 7.81
CA ASP A 168 17.90 -16.83 9.17
C ASP A 168 17.41 -15.72 10.12
N PHE A 169 16.63 -16.10 11.13
CA PHE A 169 16.06 -15.20 12.14
C PHE A 169 16.76 -15.30 13.49
N THR A 170 17.93 -15.95 13.54
CA THR A 170 18.75 -16.03 14.76
C THR A 170 19.12 -14.63 15.25
N ASN A 171 18.81 -14.31 16.51
CA ASN A 171 19.06 -13.00 17.14
C ASN A 171 18.33 -11.82 16.47
N THR A 172 17.21 -12.08 15.79
CA THR A 172 16.38 -11.01 15.18
C THR A 172 15.11 -10.72 15.97
N GLU A 173 15.01 -11.21 17.22
CA GLU A 173 13.87 -11.01 18.10
C GLU A 173 13.56 -9.51 18.30
N PRO A 174 12.28 -9.12 18.47
CA PRO A 174 11.91 -7.74 18.76
C PRO A 174 12.68 -7.16 19.96
N ALA A 175 13.25 -5.97 19.81
CA ALA A 175 14.00 -5.30 20.89
C ALA A 175 13.11 -4.75 22.04
N ALA A 176 11.79 -4.90 21.92
CA ALA A 176 10.81 -4.53 22.94
C ALA A 176 9.59 -5.46 22.84
N ASP A 177 9.07 -5.87 23.99
CA ASP A 177 7.82 -6.63 24.08
C ASP A 177 6.63 -5.69 23.88
N ILE A 178 5.73 -6.06 22.97
CA ILE A 178 4.53 -5.30 22.64
C ILE A 178 3.33 -6.22 22.75
N GLY A 179 2.28 -5.78 23.44
CA GLY A 179 1.04 -6.53 23.59
C GLY A 179 1.23 -7.89 24.30
N PRO A 180 0.30 -8.84 24.09
CA PRO A 180 -0.89 -8.72 23.25
C PRO A 180 -1.90 -7.71 23.82
N PHE A 181 -2.56 -6.97 22.94
CA PHE A 181 -3.63 -6.06 23.32
C PHE A 181 -5.00 -6.60 22.87
N PRO A 182 -6.11 -6.33 23.60
CA PRO A 182 -7.44 -6.85 23.25
C PRO A 182 -7.90 -6.51 21.82
N GLN A 183 -7.42 -5.41 21.25
CA GLN A 183 -7.73 -4.98 19.90
C GLN A 183 -7.15 -5.90 18.81
N TRP A 184 -6.15 -6.73 19.14
CA TRP A 184 -5.51 -7.64 18.18
C TRP A 184 -6.42 -8.79 17.78
N SER A 185 -7.31 -9.20 18.68
CA SER A 185 -8.30 -10.24 18.44
C SER A 185 -9.63 -9.73 17.88
N ASP A 186 -9.74 -8.42 17.60
CA ASP A 186 -10.91 -7.87 16.93
C ASP A 186 -10.65 -7.79 15.42
N PRO A 187 -11.29 -8.64 14.59
CA PRO A 187 -11.06 -8.69 13.15
C PRO A 187 -11.45 -7.39 12.42
N LYS A 188 -12.22 -6.49 13.06
CA LYS A 188 -12.61 -5.20 12.48
C LYS A 188 -11.65 -4.06 12.86
N LYS A 189 -10.98 -4.16 14.01
CA LYS A 189 -10.07 -3.12 14.50
C LYS A 189 -8.76 -3.06 13.72
N ILE A 190 -8.19 -4.21 13.37
CA ILE A 190 -6.92 -4.28 12.61
C ILE A 190 -7.11 -5.08 11.33
N VAL A 191 -7.19 -4.38 10.20
CA VAL A 191 -7.49 -4.97 8.87
C VAL A 191 -6.42 -4.69 7.80
N SER A 192 -5.36 -3.94 8.11
CA SER A 192 -4.31 -3.60 7.13
C SER A 192 -2.88 -3.83 7.63
N MET A 193 -2.72 -4.59 8.70
CA MET A 193 -1.42 -5.07 9.18
C MET A 193 -1.63 -6.37 9.95
N ASP A 194 -0.58 -7.16 10.10
CA ASP A 194 -0.60 -8.38 10.92
C ASP A 194 -0.30 -8.04 12.39
N PRO A 195 -1.25 -8.23 13.33
CA PRO A 195 -0.99 -7.98 14.74
C PRO A 195 0.14 -8.84 15.34
N LEU A 196 0.29 -10.08 14.86
CA LEU A 196 1.30 -11.04 15.30
C LEU A 196 2.58 -10.98 14.45
N GLY A 197 2.65 -10.03 13.51
CA GLY A 197 3.70 -9.96 12.49
C GLY A 197 5.12 -9.78 13.03
N HIS A 198 5.28 -9.28 14.26
CA HIS A 198 6.57 -9.10 14.93
C HIS A 198 7.07 -10.37 15.63
N LEU A 199 6.19 -11.35 15.86
CA LEU A 199 6.52 -12.62 16.52
C LEU A 199 6.38 -13.82 15.56
N ALA A 200 5.99 -13.58 14.30
CA ALA A 200 5.59 -14.64 13.37
C ALA A 200 6.63 -15.76 13.19
N PRO A 201 7.95 -15.49 13.01
CA PRO A 201 8.94 -16.56 12.88
C PRO A 201 9.03 -17.50 14.10
N TRP A 202 8.82 -16.97 15.30
CA TRP A 202 8.93 -17.73 16.56
C TRP A 202 7.62 -18.42 16.91
N LEU A 203 6.48 -17.76 16.75
CA LEU A 203 5.16 -18.34 17.00
C LEU A 203 4.85 -19.51 16.08
N TYR A 204 5.30 -19.45 14.83
CA TYR A 204 4.97 -20.43 13.80
C TYR A 204 6.18 -21.28 13.37
N LYS A 205 7.17 -21.42 14.25
CA LYS A 205 8.38 -22.22 13.97
C LYS A 205 8.04 -23.65 13.53
N GLU A 206 7.02 -24.26 14.14
CA GLU A 206 6.56 -25.59 13.78
C GLU A 206 6.08 -25.68 12.32
N HIS A 207 5.36 -24.67 11.82
CA HIS A 207 4.96 -24.61 10.41
C HIS A 207 6.15 -24.44 9.48
N ILE A 208 7.14 -23.62 9.86
CA ILE A 208 8.38 -23.46 9.08
C ILE A 208 9.10 -24.80 8.95
N ASP A 209 9.25 -25.52 10.06
CA ASP A 209 10.02 -26.76 10.11
C ASP A 209 9.27 -27.94 9.47
N LYS A 210 7.95 -28.09 9.71
CA LYS A 210 7.14 -29.21 9.21
C LYS A 210 6.66 -29.04 7.78
N ASP A 211 6.09 -27.88 7.45
CA ASP A 211 5.49 -27.62 6.14
C ASP A 211 6.53 -27.07 5.13
N GLY A 212 7.74 -26.74 5.60
CA GLY A 212 8.81 -26.17 4.80
C GLY A 212 8.50 -24.78 4.23
N VAL A 213 7.44 -24.13 4.74
CA VAL A 213 6.99 -22.81 4.29
C VAL A 213 7.87 -21.71 4.86
N GLU A 214 7.98 -20.62 4.11
CA GLU A 214 8.65 -19.42 4.57
C GLU A 214 7.64 -18.50 5.27
N ILE A 215 7.92 -18.17 6.54
CA ILE A 215 7.13 -17.24 7.34
C ILE A 215 8.07 -16.12 7.78
N ARG A 216 7.95 -14.94 7.16
CA ARG A 216 8.76 -13.76 7.49
C ARG A 216 8.00 -12.84 8.45
N PRO A 217 8.69 -12.10 9.31
CA PRO A 217 8.05 -11.06 10.09
C PRO A 217 7.56 -9.96 9.15
N THR A 218 6.36 -9.45 9.39
CA THR A 218 5.83 -8.25 8.71
C THR A 218 5.97 -7.00 9.57
N ILE A 219 6.45 -7.16 10.81
CA ILE A 219 6.80 -6.07 11.71
C ILE A 219 8.17 -6.39 12.32
N ALA A 220 9.05 -5.40 12.40
CA ALA A 220 10.34 -5.54 13.08
C ALA A 220 10.54 -4.40 14.08
N VAL A 221 11.09 -4.71 15.25
CA VAL A 221 11.27 -3.74 16.35
C VAL A 221 12.74 -3.66 16.73
N THR A 222 13.30 -2.45 16.73
CA THR A 222 14.71 -2.23 17.07
C THR A 222 14.90 -0.95 17.90
N LYS A 223 16.01 -0.85 18.61
CA LYS A 223 16.43 0.38 19.30
C LYS A 223 17.54 1.04 18.51
N ALA A 224 17.50 2.36 18.42
CA ALA A 224 18.49 3.12 17.69
C ALA A 224 18.63 4.52 18.28
N HIS A 225 19.69 5.20 17.87
CA HIS A 225 19.80 6.63 18.05
C HIS A 225 19.34 7.36 16.77
N MET A 226 18.67 8.48 16.95
CA MET A 226 18.22 9.37 15.88
C MET A 226 18.98 10.68 16.00
N LYS A 227 19.54 11.14 14.89
CA LYS A 227 20.20 12.44 14.79
C LYS A 227 19.65 13.19 13.58
N LEU A 228 19.18 14.40 13.81
CA LEU A 228 18.74 15.34 12.77
C LEU A 228 19.38 16.69 13.05
N PRO A 229 19.85 17.43 12.02
CA PRO A 229 20.48 18.74 12.21
C PRO A 229 19.63 19.73 13.03
N GLU A 230 18.32 19.73 12.84
CA GLU A 230 17.38 20.62 13.52
C GLU A 230 17.27 20.33 15.02
N LEU A 231 17.53 19.10 15.45
CA LEU A 231 17.46 18.75 16.87
C LEU A 231 18.62 19.37 17.64
N GLU A 232 19.81 19.46 17.02
CA GLU A 232 20.94 20.19 17.60
C GLU A 232 20.62 21.67 17.76
N GLU A 233 20.01 22.30 16.74
CA GLU A 233 19.55 23.68 16.85
C GLU A 233 18.47 23.86 17.92
N SER A 234 17.58 22.88 18.05
CA SER A 234 16.51 22.89 19.05
C SER A 234 17.07 22.80 20.46
N VAL A 235 18.15 22.04 20.67
CA VAL A 235 18.88 22.04 21.94
C VAL A 235 19.58 23.39 22.18
N LYS A 236 20.28 23.94 21.18
CA LYS A 236 20.93 25.27 21.29
C LYS A 236 19.95 26.40 21.61
N LYS A 237 18.74 26.34 21.06
CA LYS A 237 17.66 27.29 21.33
C LYS A 237 16.89 27.01 22.64
N GLY A 238 17.25 25.96 23.37
CA GLY A 238 16.60 25.57 24.62
C GLY A 238 15.19 24.97 24.44
N ARG A 239 14.76 24.66 23.21
CA ARG A 239 13.49 23.98 22.96
C ARG A 239 13.53 22.52 23.39
N LEU A 240 14.68 21.87 23.24
CA LEU A 240 14.95 20.54 23.78
C LEU A 240 16.04 20.61 24.84
N VAL A 241 15.86 19.87 25.93
CA VAL A 241 16.83 19.82 27.04
C VAL A 241 17.37 18.40 27.13
N PRO A 242 18.69 18.19 27.05
CA PRO A 242 19.28 16.87 27.25
C PRO A 242 19.00 16.33 28.66
N ASP A 243 18.52 15.10 28.74
CA ASP A 243 18.25 14.38 29.99
C ASP A 243 19.11 13.10 30.15
N GLY A 244 19.95 12.81 29.15
CA GLY A 244 20.81 11.63 29.10
C GLY A 244 20.07 10.32 28.90
N LYS A 245 18.74 10.36 28.69
CA LYS A 245 17.88 9.17 28.57
C LYS A 245 17.13 9.13 27.27
N ILE A 246 16.40 10.21 26.95
CA ILE A 246 15.64 10.35 25.70
C ILE A 246 16.39 11.30 24.78
N CYS A 247 16.79 12.47 25.27
CA CYS A 247 17.71 13.38 24.59
C CYS A 247 19.09 13.21 25.22
N LEU A 248 19.98 12.53 24.49
CA LEU A 248 21.19 11.94 25.04
C LEU A 248 22.30 12.96 25.30
N ASN A 249 22.39 13.99 24.46
CA ASN A 249 23.51 14.94 24.49
C ASN A 249 23.14 16.30 23.90
N GLU A 250 24.07 17.25 24.00
CA GLU A 250 23.94 18.61 23.48
C GLU A 250 23.84 18.69 21.95
N HIS A 251 24.15 17.60 21.24
CA HIS A 251 24.01 17.48 19.79
C HIS A 251 22.59 17.06 19.35
N GLY A 252 21.64 16.95 20.29
CA GLY A 252 20.25 16.60 19.98
C GLY A 252 20.08 15.14 19.52
N GLU A 253 20.98 14.24 19.91
CA GLU A 253 20.82 12.81 19.63
C GLU A 253 19.71 12.22 20.50
N LEU A 254 18.78 11.48 19.89
CA LEU A 254 17.61 10.94 20.57
C LEU A 254 17.67 9.41 20.64
N ALA A 255 17.44 8.84 21.83
CA ALA A 255 17.17 7.41 21.97
C ALA A 255 15.73 7.10 21.52
N VAL A 256 15.59 6.16 20.59
CA VAL A 256 14.30 5.84 19.97
C VAL A 256 14.12 4.34 19.77
N THR A 257 12.91 3.85 20.02
CA THR A 257 12.48 2.51 19.60
C THR A 257 11.73 2.65 18.28
N LYS A 258 12.17 1.89 17.26
CA LYS A 258 11.65 1.93 15.90
C LYS A 258 10.87 0.67 15.59
N PHE A 259 9.73 0.82 14.92
CA PHE A 259 8.89 -0.28 14.47
C PHE A 259 8.70 -0.13 12.97
N ALA A 260 9.28 -1.03 12.18
CA ALA A 260 9.02 -1.09 10.74
C ALA A 260 7.82 -2.00 10.50
N VAL A 261 6.85 -1.57 9.69
CA VAL A 261 5.61 -2.32 9.48
C VAL A 261 5.27 -2.43 8.00
N GLU A 262 5.13 -3.66 7.53
CA GLU A 262 4.60 -4.00 6.21
C GLU A 262 3.06 -4.09 6.21
N PRO A 263 2.40 -3.67 5.12
CA PRO A 263 0.96 -3.77 5.00
C PRO A 263 0.52 -5.23 4.79
N VAL A 264 -0.47 -5.66 5.57
CA VAL A 264 -1.15 -6.96 5.41
C VAL A 264 -2.64 -6.74 5.48
N TRP A 265 -3.33 -6.85 4.35
CA TRP A 265 -4.74 -6.52 4.24
C TRP A 265 -5.61 -7.76 4.43
N TYR A 266 -6.53 -7.68 5.38
CA TYR A 266 -7.66 -8.58 5.46
C TYR A 266 -8.79 -8.04 4.58
N LEU A 267 -8.93 -8.61 3.38
CA LEU A 267 -9.77 -8.07 2.31
C LEU A 267 -11.23 -7.83 2.73
N PRO A 268 -11.91 -8.74 3.46
CA PRO A 268 -13.27 -8.48 3.94
C PRO A 268 -13.36 -7.24 4.83
N GLY A 269 -12.42 -7.08 5.77
CA GLY A 269 -12.39 -5.94 6.68
C GLY A 269 -11.96 -4.63 5.99
N VAL A 270 -11.14 -4.70 4.94
CA VAL A 270 -10.83 -3.53 4.11
C VAL A 270 -12.07 -3.09 3.31
N ALA A 271 -12.78 -4.03 2.69
CA ALA A 271 -13.99 -3.73 1.92
C ALA A 271 -15.08 -3.08 2.78
N GLU A 272 -15.34 -3.65 3.97
CA GLU A 272 -16.30 -3.10 4.95
C GLU A 272 -15.98 -1.63 5.30
N ARG A 273 -14.69 -1.29 5.47
CA ARG A 273 -14.28 0.10 5.79
C ARG A 273 -14.49 1.09 4.66
N PHE A 274 -14.44 0.64 3.41
CA PHE A 274 -14.76 1.47 2.26
C PHE A 274 -16.26 1.44 1.92
N GLY A 275 -17.08 0.72 2.69
CA GLY A 275 -18.53 0.61 2.44
C GLY A 275 -18.86 -0.15 1.16
N ILE A 276 -17.96 -1.04 0.70
CA ILE A 276 -18.12 -1.83 -0.53
C ILE A 276 -18.04 -3.33 -0.22
N ASP A 277 -18.51 -4.17 -1.13
CA ASP A 277 -18.36 -5.62 -1.00
C ASP A 277 -16.93 -6.08 -1.38
N GLU A 278 -16.53 -7.23 -0.86
CA GLU A 278 -15.19 -7.82 -1.09
C GLU A 278 -14.92 -8.08 -2.58
N GLY A 279 -15.95 -8.46 -3.35
CA GLY A 279 -15.82 -8.77 -4.77
C GLY A 279 -15.51 -7.52 -5.60
N THR A 280 -16.23 -6.43 -5.35
CA THR A 280 -15.96 -5.12 -5.95
C THR A 280 -14.55 -4.65 -5.62
N LEU A 281 -14.13 -4.69 -4.34
CA LEU A 281 -12.77 -4.32 -3.95
C LEU A 281 -11.70 -5.10 -4.73
N ARG A 282 -11.83 -6.43 -4.78
CA ARG A 282 -10.88 -7.31 -5.47
C ARG A 282 -10.81 -7.02 -6.96
N ARG A 283 -11.97 -6.83 -7.59
CA ARG A 283 -12.07 -6.54 -9.02
C ARG A 283 -11.41 -5.21 -9.37
N THR A 284 -11.73 -4.15 -8.64
CA THR A 284 -11.11 -2.84 -8.84
C THR A 284 -9.61 -2.90 -8.61
N LEU A 285 -9.13 -3.59 -7.56
CA LEU A 285 -7.69 -3.77 -7.34
C LEU A 285 -7.03 -4.48 -8.53
N PHE A 286 -7.64 -5.51 -9.09
CA PHE A 286 -7.10 -6.21 -10.26
C PHE A 286 -7.08 -5.33 -11.52
N GLU A 287 -8.19 -4.66 -11.84
CA GLU A 287 -8.34 -3.82 -13.04
C GLU A 287 -7.40 -2.61 -12.99
N GLU A 288 -7.36 -1.88 -11.86
CA GLU A 288 -6.54 -0.66 -11.70
C GLU A 288 -5.05 -0.96 -11.55
N THR A 289 -4.66 -2.20 -11.24
CA THR A 289 -3.24 -2.62 -11.22
C THR A 289 -2.80 -3.27 -12.54
N GLY A 290 -3.54 -3.05 -13.62
CA GLY A 290 -3.21 -3.54 -14.96
C GLY A 290 -3.29 -5.06 -15.08
N GLY A 291 -4.19 -5.70 -14.32
CA GLY A 291 -4.35 -7.14 -14.27
C GLY A 291 -3.30 -7.86 -13.41
N SER A 292 -2.64 -7.14 -12.50
CA SER A 292 -1.72 -7.75 -11.54
C SER A 292 -2.50 -8.59 -10.52
N TYR A 293 -1.90 -9.71 -10.09
CA TYR A 293 -2.50 -10.66 -9.13
C TYR A 293 -3.87 -11.22 -9.58
N PRO A 294 -3.93 -12.04 -10.64
CA PRO A 294 -5.18 -12.67 -11.11
C PRO A 294 -5.96 -13.41 -10.01
N GLU A 295 -5.26 -13.88 -8.98
CA GLU A 295 -5.82 -14.53 -7.80
C GLU A 295 -6.77 -13.64 -7.00
N LEU A 296 -6.72 -12.31 -7.14
CA LEU A 296 -7.74 -11.43 -6.58
C LEU A 296 -9.14 -11.81 -7.09
N ILE A 297 -9.24 -12.21 -8.36
CA ILE A 297 -10.48 -12.66 -9.01
C ILE A 297 -10.73 -14.15 -8.76
N THR A 298 -9.69 -14.97 -8.94
CA THR A 298 -9.88 -16.43 -9.04
C THR A 298 -9.74 -17.16 -7.70
N ARG A 299 -9.11 -16.56 -6.67
CA ARG A 299 -8.91 -17.13 -5.33
C ARG A 299 -9.71 -16.38 -4.26
N GLY A 300 -11.03 -16.55 -4.30
CA GLY A 300 -11.94 -16.02 -3.26
C GLY A 300 -11.74 -16.66 -1.88
N ASP A 301 -11.09 -17.82 -1.81
CA ASP A 301 -10.72 -18.54 -0.58
C ASP A 301 -9.58 -17.85 0.20
N ILE A 302 -8.64 -17.17 -0.48
CA ILE A 302 -7.56 -16.44 0.16
C ILE A 302 -8.05 -15.06 0.58
N LYS A 303 -8.16 -14.79 1.89
CA LYS A 303 -8.67 -13.51 2.42
C LYS A 303 -7.61 -12.46 2.70
N LEU A 304 -6.32 -12.81 2.59
CA LEU A 304 -5.22 -11.90 2.84
C LEU A 304 -4.55 -11.42 1.56
N PHE A 305 -4.15 -10.16 1.56
CA PHE A 305 -3.37 -9.55 0.50
C PHE A 305 -2.22 -8.70 1.09
N MET A 306 -1.01 -8.94 0.61
CA MET A 306 0.17 -8.11 0.90
C MET A 306 0.43 -7.20 -0.30
N PRO A 307 -0.16 -5.99 -0.34
CA PRO A 307 0.00 -5.09 -1.48
C PRO A 307 1.45 -4.59 -1.59
N PRO A 308 1.98 -4.41 -2.82
CA PRO A 308 3.35 -3.94 -3.05
C PRO A 308 3.46 -2.42 -2.88
N ILE A 309 2.97 -1.89 -1.76
CA ILE A 309 2.95 -0.45 -1.44
C ILE A 309 3.93 -0.13 -0.31
N GLY A 310 4.17 1.17 -0.08
CA GLY A 310 4.96 1.64 1.05
C GLY A 310 4.35 1.25 2.38
N GLY A 311 5.20 0.78 3.30
CA GLY A 311 4.83 0.51 4.69
C GLY A 311 4.79 1.78 5.55
N LEU A 312 4.96 1.60 6.85
CA LEU A 312 5.12 2.69 7.81
C LEU A 312 6.23 2.39 8.80
N THR A 313 6.75 3.45 9.43
CA THR A 313 7.68 3.35 10.54
C THR A 313 7.13 4.12 11.73
N VAL A 314 7.09 3.48 12.90
CA VAL A 314 6.78 4.15 14.16
C VAL A 314 8.09 4.46 14.88
N TYR A 315 8.18 5.65 15.44
CA TYR A 315 9.25 6.11 16.33
C TYR A 315 8.64 6.39 17.70
N CYS A 316 9.02 5.59 18.69
CA CYS A 316 8.64 5.77 20.09
C CYS A 316 9.79 6.38 20.88
N PHE A 317 9.50 7.50 21.54
CA PHE A 317 10.38 8.18 22.48
C PHE A 317 9.95 7.84 23.90
N GLY A 318 10.90 7.39 24.72
CA GLY A 318 10.62 6.81 26.04
C GLY A 318 10.30 5.31 25.98
N ASP A 319 9.64 4.81 27.02
CA ASP A 319 9.32 3.39 27.19
C ASP A 319 8.12 2.98 26.31
N PRO A 320 8.28 2.01 25.39
CA PRO A 320 7.19 1.49 24.56
C PRO A 320 5.96 1.00 25.35
N ALA A 321 6.13 0.47 26.56
CA ALA A 321 5.01 -0.03 27.35
C ALA A 321 4.01 1.09 27.71
N LYS A 322 4.51 2.33 27.86
CA LYS A 322 3.71 3.51 28.21
C LYS A 322 2.83 4.01 27.07
N MET A 323 3.07 3.61 25.82
CA MET A 323 2.22 4.02 24.68
C MET A 323 0.76 3.58 24.86
N SER A 324 0.56 2.41 25.49
CA SER A 324 -0.75 1.80 25.70
C SER A 324 -1.39 2.10 27.06
N ASP A 325 -0.64 2.72 27.98
CA ASP A 325 -1.09 2.94 29.36
C ASP A 325 -2.07 4.13 29.42
N PRO A 326 -3.35 3.92 29.78
CA PRO A 326 -4.33 4.99 29.87
C PRO A 326 -4.07 5.97 31.02
N ASN A 327 -3.17 5.68 31.95
CA ASN A 327 -2.83 6.57 33.07
C ASN A 327 -1.67 7.52 32.74
N VAL A 328 -1.01 7.31 31.61
CA VAL A 328 0.13 8.10 31.16
C VAL A 328 -0.32 9.03 30.04
N ARG A 329 0.36 10.17 29.90
CA ARG A 329 0.10 11.11 28.80
C ARG A 329 0.81 10.67 27.52
N LEU A 330 0.11 10.77 26.41
CA LEU A 330 0.59 10.43 25.07
C LEU A 330 0.57 11.66 24.14
N ALA A 331 1.75 11.98 23.57
CA ALA A 331 1.86 12.90 22.44
C ALA A 331 2.03 12.10 21.14
N LEU A 332 1.17 12.37 20.15
CA LEU A 332 1.12 11.65 18.88
C LEU A 332 1.26 12.59 17.67
N ARG A 333 2.17 12.23 16.76
CA ARG A 333 2.24 12.79 15.41
C ARG A 333 2.04 11.71 14.36
N VAL A 334 1.05 11.90 13.48
CA VAL A 334 0.88 11.07 12.27
C VAL A 334 1.33 11.86 11.05
N HIS A 335 2.43 11.43 10.45
CA HIS A 335 3.11 12.09 9.34
C HIS A 335 3.03 11.24 8.07
N ASP A 336 2.74 11.89 6.94
CA ASP A 336 2.81 11.26 5.62
C ASP A 336 4.07 11.74 4.92
N GLU A 337 4.77 10.82 4.29
CA GLU A 337 6.02 11.06 3.56
C GLU A 337 5.89 12.22 2.57
N CYS A 338 6.88 13.11 2.63
CA CYS A 338 7.04 14.21 1.71
C CYS A 338 8.53 14.38 1.39
N ASN A 339 9.06 13.57 0.49
CA ASN A 339 10.48 13.51 0.11
C ASN A 339 11.09 14.90 -0.11
N GLY A 340 10.44 15.74 -0.92
CA GLY A 340 10.89 17.10 -1.22
C GLY A 340 11.10 17.99 0.03
N SER A 341 10.27 17.84 1.07
CA SER A 341 10.43 18.60 2.31
C SER A 341 11.24 17.81 3.34
N ASP A 342 10.83 16.60 3.66
CA ASP A 342 11.41 15.76 4.72
C ASP A 342 12.89 15.44 4.47
N VAL A 343 13.31 15.24 3.22
CA VAL A 343 14.71 14.93 2.86
C VAL A 343 15.46 16.19 2.43
N PHE A 344 14.89 16.94 1.47
CA PHE A 344 15.59 18.05 0.81
C PHE A 344 15.27 19.46 1.36
N GLY A 345 14.38 19.57 2.34
CA GLY A 345 14.13 20.84 3.02
C GLY A 345 13.34 21.86 2.20
N SER A 346 12.51 21.43 1.25
CA SER A 346 11.61 22.34 0.53
C SER A 346 10.75 23.18 1.48
N ASP A 347 10.74 24.48 1.22
CA ASP A 347 10.01 25.54 1.93
C ASP A 347 8.62 25.83 1.34
N ILE A 348 8.21 25.09 0.30
CA ILE A 348 6.88 25.21 -0.35
C ILE A 348 5.78 24.55 0.49
N CYS A 349 6.14 23.63 1.38
CA CYS A 349 5.19 22.96 2.28
C CYS A 349 5.74 22.82 3.70
N THR A 350 4.84 22.60 4.65
CA THR A 350 5.17 22.54 6.08
C THR A 350 5.44 21.14 6.61
N CYS A 351 5.64 20.15 5.73
CA CYS A 351 5.83 18.76 6.14
C CYS A 351 7.03 18.60 7.08
N ARG A 352 8.24 19.03 6.68
CA ARG A 352 9.44 18.93 7.52
C ARG A 352 9.35 19.74 8.81
N PRO A 353 9.00 21.05 8.81
CA PRO A 353 8.86 21.80 10.05
C PRO A 353 7.91 21.15 11.05
N TYR A 354 6.80 20.59 10.56
CA TYR A 354 5.79 19.96 11.40
C TYR A 354 6.22 18.55 11.86
N LEU A 355 7.06 17.84 11.09
CA LEU A 355 7.71 16.61 11.52
C LEU A 355 8.67 16.88 12.68
N ILE A 356 9.52 17.90 12.56
CA ILE A 356 10.46 18.31 13.61
C ILE A 356 9.72 18.74 14.88
N PHE A 357 8.70 19.60 14.75
CA PHE A 357 7.82 19.95 15.88
C PHE A 357 7.16 18.71 16.51
N GLY A 358 6.69 17.78 15.68
CA GLY A 358 6.17 16.48 16.07
C GLY A 358 7.13 15.70 16.98
N ILE A 359 8.40 15.62 16.58
CA ILE A 359 9.47 14.95 17.31
C ILE A 359 9.79 15.71 18.61
N GLU A 360 9.91 17.03 18.58
CA GLU A 360 10.23 17.83 19.77
C GLU A 360 9.20 17.61 20.88
N GLU A 361 7.91 17.72 20.56
CA GLU A 361 6.84 17.58 21.56
C GLU A 361 6.70 16.12 22.03
N ALA A 362 6.93 15.14 21.14
CA ALA A 362 6.97 13.73 21.54
C ALA A 362 8.10 13.47 22.55
N VAL A 363 9.30 14.02 22.31
CA VAL A 363 10.42 13.95 23.26
C VAL A 363 10.08 14.64 24.57
N LYS A 364 9.56 15.87 24.54
CA LYS A 364 9.15 16.63 25.74
C LYS A 364 8.12 15.87 26.57
N GLU A 365 7.14 15.23 25.94
CA GLU A 365 6.13 14.44 26.65
C GLU A 365 6.75 13.21 27.32
N ALA A 366 7.62 12.49 26.60
CA ALA A 366 8.34 11.34 27.14
C ALA A 366 9.25 11.72 28.32
N GLN A 367 9.93 12.88 28.27
CA GLN A 367 10.78 13.40 29.34
C GLN A 367 9.99 13.75 30.61
N LYS A 368 8.73 14.18 30.47
CA LYS A 368 7.82 14.45 31.59
C LYS A 368 7.24 13.18 32.23
N GLY A 369 7.70 12.00 31.82
CA GLY A 369 7.22 10.70 32.28
C GLY A 369 6.11 10.10 31.42
N GLY A 370 5.69 10.81 30.37
CA GLY A 370 4.73 10.40 29.35
C GLY A 370 5.28 9.40 28.32
N SER A 371 4.65 9.38 27.15
CA SER A 371 5.13 8.68 25.96
C SER A 371 4.99 9.58 24.72
N GLY A 372 5.97 9.52 23.82
CA GLY A 372 5.98 10.26 22.57
C GLY A 372 6.01 9.33 21.38
N VAL A 373 5.08 9.48 20.44
CA VAL A 373 4.97 8.61 19.27
C VAL A 373 4.89 9.44 17.98
N VAL A 374 5.80 9.18 17.04
CA VAL A 374 5.75 9.73 15.69
C VAL A 374 5.60 8.56 14.71
N ILE A 375 4.57 8.61 13.88
CA ILE A 375 4.27 7.60 12.87
C ILE A 375 4.54 8.20 11.51
N TYR A 376 5.44 7.58 10.75
CA TYR A 376 5.84 8.01 9.42
C TYR A 376 5.29 7.03 8.38
N PHE A 377 4.26 7.44 7.64
CA PHE A 377 3.67 6.66 6.55
C PHE A 377 4.44 6.92 5.26
N ARG A 378 4.90 5.86 4.60
CA ARG A 378 5.57 5.96 3.29
C ARG A 378 4.56 6.09 2.16
N LYS A 379 3.87 7.23 2.17
CA LYS A 379 2.75 7.59 1.31
C LYS A 379 3.00 8.96 0.68
N GLU A 380 3.95 9.01 -0.24
CA GLU A 380 4.25 10.23 -0.98
C GLU A 380 3.03 10.77 -1.74
N GLY A 381 2.88 12.10 -1.74
CA GLY A 381 1.84 12.79 -2.51
C GLY A 381 0.41 12.36 -2.18
N ARG A 382 0.11 11.97 -0.92
CA ARG A 382 -1.20 11.42 -0.51
C ARG A 382 -1.60 10.15 -1.28
N ALA A 383 -0.60 9.32 -1.60
CA ALA A 383 -0.70 8.12 -2.43
C ALA A 383 -0.90 8.35 -3.94
N LEU A 384 -0.78 9.61 -4.42
CA LEU A 384 -0.72 9.91 -5.86
C LEU A 384 0.70 9.79 -6.45
N GLY A 385 1.72 9.66 -5.59
CA GLY A 385 3.13 9.58 -5.97
C GLY A 385 3.79 10.95 -6.24
N GLU A 386 5.12 10.92 -6.31
CA GLU A 386 5.96 12.13 -6.43
C GLU A 386 5.76 12.86 -7.76
N VAL A 387 5.61 12.12 -8.87
CA VAL A 387 5.43 12.71 -10.20
C VAL A 387 4.17 13.57 -10.26
N THR A 388 3.03 13.01 -9.84
CA THR A 388 1.74 13.73 -9.80
C THR A 388 1.84 14.98 -8.94
N LYS A 389 2.50 14.88 -7.78
CA LYS A 389 2.75 16.02 -6.90
C LYS A 389 3.55 17.12 -7.59
N TYR A 390 4.63 16.78 -8.31
CA TYR A 390 5.43 17.77 -9.03
C TYR A 390 4.68 18.37 -10.22
N LEU A 391 3.83 17.60 -10.90
CA LEU A 391 2.92 18.16 -11.91
C LEU A 391 1.98 19.20 -11.30
N VAL A 392 1.42 18.93 -10.11
CA VAL A 392 0.59 19.90 -9.38
C VAL A 392 1.41 21.13 -8.97
N TYR A 393 2.63 20.96 -8.48
CA TYR A 393 3.52 22.08 -8.11
C TYR A 393 3.92 22.93 -9.32
N ASN A 394 4.29 22.31 -10.43
CA ASN A 394 4.60 23.02 -11.68
C ASN A 394 3.39 23.79 -12.19
N ALA A 395 2.21 23.18 -12.13
CA ALA A 395 0.97 23.82 -12.54
C ALA A 395 0.55 24.95 -11.58
N ARG A 396 1.00 24.93 -10.32
CA ARG A 396 0.85 26.05 -9.36
C ARG A 396 1.81 27.20 -9.67
N LYS A 397 3.11 26.90 -9.80
CA LYS A 397 4.14 27.92 -10.05
C LYS A 397 4.03 28.59 -11.42
N ARG A 398 3.49 27.88 -12.44
CA ARG A 398 3.17 28.48 -13.75
C ARG A 398 1.86 29.29 -13.77
N GLY A 399 1.03 29.14 -12.73
CA GLY A 399 -0.13 30.00 -12.48
C GLY A 399 0.18 31.03 -11.40
N THR A 400 -0.84 31.73 -10.88
CA THR A 400 -0.68 32.56 -9.68
C THR A 400 -0.84 31.65 -8.46
N ASP A 401 0.24 31.39 -7.70
CA ASP A 401 0.24 30.50 -6.53
C ASP A 401 -0.48 31.16 -5.34
N ARG A 402 -1.83 31.19 -5.40
CA ARG A 402 -2.71 31.78 -4.39
C ARG A 402 -3.32 30.71 -3.50
N ALA A 403 -3.47 31.03 -2.21
CA ALA A 403 -4.07 30.12 -1.24
C ALA A 403 -5.53 29.75 -1.59
N SER A 404 -6.29 30.65 -2.24
CA SER A 404 -7.68 30.41 -2.66
C SER A 404 -7.86 29.28 -3.68
N GLU A 405 -6.82 28.91 -4.44
CA GLU A 405 -6.90 27.91 -5.52
C GLU A 405 -6.31 26.54 -5.13
N TYR A 406 -5.79 26.41 -3.90
CA TYR A 406 -4.98 25.26 -3.46
C TYR A 406 -5.67 23.89 -3.61
N PHE A 407 -6.97 23.80 -3.30
CA PHE A 407 -7.69 22.53 -3.27
C PHE A 407 -8.20 22.03 -4.62
N LEU A 408 -8.16 22.85 -5.68
CA LEU A 408 -8.66 22.47 -7.00
C LEU A 408 -7.92 21.27 -7.62
N ARG A 409 -6.76 20.88 -7.06
CA ARG A 409 -5.84 19.91 -7.66
C ARG A 409 -5.29 18.87 -6.67
N THR A 410 -5.91 18.70 -5.50
CA THR A 410 -5.39 17.78 -4.46
C THR A 410 -6.48 16.82 -3.93
N GLU A 411 -6.31 15.51 -4.11
CA GLU A 411 -7.22 14.47 -3.58
C GLU A 411 -6.82 13.97 -2.18
N ASN A 412 -7.69 13.18 -1.54
CA ASN A 412 -7.70 12.89 -0.10
C ASN A 412 -7.74 11.38 0.21
N ILE A 413 -6.70 10.83 0.85
CA ILE A 413 -6.71 9.46 1.42
C ILE A 413 -6.03 9.48 2.80
N ALA A 414 -6.69 8.95 3.84
CA ALA A 414 -6.13 8.82 5.20
C ALA A 414 -5.99 7.34 5.62
N GLY A 415 -5.03 7.02 6.50
CA GLY A 415 -4.89 5.69 7.08
C GLY A 415 -4.40 5.74 8.51
N VAL A 416 -5.15 5.15 9.45
CA VAL A 416 -4.92 5.31 10.90
C VAL A 416 -5.05 3.97 11.67
N LYS A 417 -4.45 2.88 11.17
CA LYS A 417 -4.71 1.51 11.69
C LYS A 417 -3.69 1.02 12.73
N ILE A 418 -2.48 1.56 12.71
CA ILE A 418 -1.36 1.23 13.60
C ILE A 418 -1.61 1.55 15.08
N LEU A 419 -2.49 2.49 15.40
CA LEU A 419 -2.73 2.91 16.79
C LEU A 419 -3.32 1.78 17.65
N HIS A 420 -4.24 0.99 17.11
CA HIS A 420 -4.77 -0.18 17.80
C HIS A 420 -3.73 -1.28 17.98
N TRP A 421 -2.80 -1.41 17.04
CA TRP A 421 -1.70 -2.36 17.20
C TRP A 421 -0.77 -1.96 18.36
N LEU A 422 -0.53 -0.67 18.54
CA LEU A 422 0.22 -0.11 19.68
C LEU A 422 -0.56 -0.15 21.01
N GLY A 423 -1.80 -0.64 21.03
CA GLY A 423 -2.65 -0.68 22.22
C GLY A 423 -3.16 0.69 22.67
N ILE A 424 -2.99 1.74 21.85
CA ILE A 424 -3.39 3.11 22.18
C ILE A 424 -4.91 3.19 22.28
N THR A 425 -5.40 3.67 23.43
CA THR A 425 -6.83 3.84 23.72
C THR A 425 -7.25 5.30 23.86
N LYS A 426 -6.32 6.22 24.08
CA LYS A 426 -6.54 7.68 24.07
C LYS A 426 -5.30 8.41 23.58
N ILE A 427 -5.47 9.63 23.09
CA ILE A 427 -4.37 10.54 22.75
C ILE A 427 -4.57 11.83 23.52
N ASP A 428 -3.60 12.19 24.37
CA ASP A 428 -3.67 13.43 25.14
C ASP A 428 -3.36 14.63 24.25
N ARG A 429 -2.33 14.53 23.40
CA ARG A 429 -1.91 15.62 22.50
C ARG A 429 -1.68 15.08 21.10
N MET A 430 -2.52 15.47 20.15
CA MET A 430 -2.33 15.18 18.72
C MET A 430 -1.71 16.38 18.01
N LEU A 431 -0.53 16.19 17.44
CA LEU A 431 0.18 17.21 16.67
C LEU A 431 -0.30 17.23 15.23
N SER A 432 -1.50 17.76 14.99
CA SER A 432 -2.07 17.86 13.64
C SER A 432 -3.17 18.89 13.51
N MET A 433 -3.15 19.61 12.38
CA MET A 433 -4.23 20.47 11.92
C MET A 433 -5.26 19.74 11.04
N SER A 434 -4.96 18.50 10.60
CA SER A 434 -5.80 17.77 9.66
C SER A 434 -7.04 17.19 10.34
N ASN A 435 -8.23 17.67 9.93
CA ASN A 435 -9.50 17.10 10.38
C ASN A 435 -9.64 15.66 9.93
N MET A 436 -9.28 15.34 8.69
CA MET A 436 -9.30 13.96 8.19
C MET A 436 -8.52 12.98 9.08
N LYS A 437 -7.33 13.36 9.55
CA LYS A 437 -6.55 12.50 10.45
C LYS A 437 -7.21 12.41 11.82
N HIS A 438 -7.70 13.52 12.35
CA HIS A 438 -8.40 13.57 13.63
C HIS A 438 -9.66 12.69 13.61
N ASP A 439 -10.54 12.92 12.64
CA ASP A 439 -11.83 12.25 12.53
C ASP A 439 -11.62 10.74 12.30
N ALA A 440 -10.69 10.36 11.42
CA ALA A 440 -10.36 8.95 11.20
C ALA A 440 -9.77 8.23 12.44
N ILE A 441 -9.18 8.95 13.40
CA ILE A 441 -8.74 8.40 14.69
C ILE A 441 -9.93 8.26 15.63
N VAL A 442 -10.72 9.33 15.77
CA VAL A 442 -11.86 9.39 16.69
C VAL A 442 -12.95 8.40 16.30
N GLU A 443 -13.24 8.25 15.00
CA GLU A 443 -14.17 7.25 14.46
C GLU A 443 -13.75 5.80 14.74
N GLN A 444 -12.45 5.56 14.94
CA GLN A 444 -11.94 4.25 15.36
C GLN A 444 -12.08 4.00 16.89
N GLY A 445 -12.62 4.98 17.62
CA GLY A 445 -12.89 4.91 19.06
C GLY A 445 -11.70 5.32 19.92
N ILE A 446 -10.75 6.10 19.38
CA ILE A 446 -9.62 6.65 20.14
C ILE A 446 -9.89 8.15 20.35
N PRO A 447 -10.34 8.59 21.53
CA PRO A 447 -10.53 10.00 21.82
C PRO A 447 -9.21 10.78 21.77
N ILE A 448 -9.30 12.02 21.28
CA ILE A 448 -8.20 12.98 21.25
C ILE A 448 -8.58 14.14 22.17
N HIS A 449 -7.77 14.40 23.20
CA HIS A 449 -8.06 15.44 24.21
C HIS A 449 -7.62 16.84 23.78
N GLU A 450 -6.45 16.96 23.16
CA GLU A 450 -5.88 18.23 22.72
C GLU A 450 -5.35 18.09 21.28
N ARG A 451 -5.69 19.03 20.41
CA ARG A 451 -5.08 19.18 19.08
C ARG A 451 -4.09 20.34 19.13
N VAL A 452 -2.86 20.09 18.68
CA VAL A 452 -1.76 21.04 18.74
C VAL A 452 -1.36 21.45 17.31
N PRO A 453 -1.61 22.70 16.90
CA PRO A 453 -1.17 23.21 15.60
C PRO A 453 0.35 23.41 15.60
N ILE A 454 0.94 23.57 14.42
CA ILE A 454 2.36 23.98 14.33
C ILE A 454 2.49 25.44 14.81
N PRO A 455 3.56 25.80 15.55
CA PRO A 455 3.82 27.19 15.93
C PRO A 455 4.09 28.08 14.71
N ASP A 456 3.64 29.34 14.77
CA ASP A 456 3.72 30.29 13.65
C ASP A 456 5.17 30.57 13.22
N GLU A 457 6.09 30.58 14.18
CA GLU A 457 7.52 30.81 13.96
C GLU A 457 8.23 29.66 13.23
N MET A 458 7.58 28.48 13.13
CA MET A 458 8.11 27.33 12.41
C MET A 458 7.54 27.20 10.99
N ILE A 459 6.65 28.11 10.58
CA ILE A 459 6.05 28.09 9.25
C ILE A 459 6.92 28.92 8.30
N PRO A 460 7.54 28.31 7.25
CA PRO A 460 8.25 29.06 6.22
C PRO A 460 7.31 30.01 5.47
N GLU A 461 7.85 31.13 4.97
CA GLU A 461 7.06 32.18 4.30
C GLU A 461 6.34 31.64 3.06
N ASP A 462 7.04 30.93 2.16
CA ASP A 462 6.45 30.35 0.93
C ASP A 462 5.39 29.26 1.24
N SER A 463 5.48 28.64 2.42
CA SER A 463 4.51 27.65 2.90
C SER A 463 3.23 28.25 3.45
N ARG A 464 3.15 29.57 3.68
CA ARG A 464 1.92 30.23 4.15
C ARG A 464 0.77 30.05 3.16
N VAL A 465 1.06 30.03 1.86
CA VAL A 465 0.08 29.70 0.81
C VAL A 465 -0.63 28.39 1.10
N GLU A 466 0.12 27.35 1.48
CA GLU A 466 -0.43 26.04 1.80
C GLU A 466 -1.21 26.05 3.12
N ILE A 467 -0.63 26.60 4.19
CA ILE A 467 -1.25 26.54 5.52
C ILE A 467 -2.51 27.39 5.57
N ASP A 468 -2.48 28.61 5.07
CA ASP A 468 -3.61 29.52 5.15
C ASP A 468 -4.77 29.01 4.28
N ALA A 469 -4.46 28.41 3.12
CA ALA A 469 -5.45 27.70 2.33
C ALA A 469 -6.11 26.56 3.12
N LYS A 470 -5.30 25.71 3.76
CA LYS A 470 -5.79 24.59 4.57
C LYS A 470 -6.68 25.07 5.72
N ILE A 471 -6.25 26.11 6.45
CA ILE A 471 -7.02 26.71 7.53
C ILE A 471 -8.37 27.21 7.00
N HIS A 472 -8.36 27.94 5.88
CA HIS A 472 -9.60 28.44 5.26
C HIS A 472 -10.55 27.31 4.82
N ALA A 473 -10.02 26.20 4.32
CA ALA A 473 -10.81 25.00 4.00
C ALA A 473 -11.25 24.19 5.23
N GLY A 474 -11.06 24.73 6.44
CA GLY A 474 -11.57 24.19 7.68
C GLY A 474 -10.57 23.39 8.50
N TYR A 475 -9.28 23.35 8.15
CA TYR A 475 -8.27 22.71 9.00
C TYR A 475 -8.21 23.42 10.36
N PHE A 476 -7.96 22.64 11.41
CA PHE A 476 -7.93 23.15 12.77
C PHE A 476 -6.81 24.17 12.98
N THR A 477 -7.15 25.30 13.57
CA THR A 477 -6.22 26.34 14.01
C THR A 477 -6.71 26.93 15.33
N THR A 478 -5.78 27.42 16.14
CA THR A 478 -6.08 28.28 17.30
C THR A 478 -5.96 29.76 16.95
N GLY A 479 -5.50 30.08 15.74
CA GLY A 479 -5.28 31.44 15.25
C GLY A 479 -6.43 31.98 14.40
N LYS A 480 -6.16 33.09 13.69
CA LYS A 480 -7.13 33.75 12.81
C LYS A 480 -7.38 32.92 11.55
N VAL A 481 -8.65 32.78 11.18
CA VAL A 481 -9.05 32.29 9.84
C VAL A 481 -9.16 33.50 8.92
N LEU A 482 -8.40 33.51 7.84
CA LEU A 482 -8.42 34.61 6.85
C LEU A 482 -9.72 34.60 6.05
N SER A 483 -10.24 35.80 5.78
CA SER A 483 -11.33 36.00 4.81
C SER A 483 -10.85 35.70 3.39
N LEU A 484 -11.77 35.51 2.43
CA LEU A 484 -11.42 35.23 1.03
C LEU A 484 -10.54 36.33 0.41
N ASP A 485 -10.80 37.59 0.73
CA ASP A 485 -10.02 38.73 0.23
C ASP A 485 -8.60 38.74 0.81
N GLU A 486 -8.47 38.46 2.10
CA GLU A 486 -7.16 38.32 2.76
C GLU A 486 -6.41 37.09 2.23
N LEU A 487 -7.09 35.97 2.02
CA LEU A 487 -6.51 34.74 1.49
C LEU A 487 -5.98 34.93 0.06
N ALA A 488 -6.68 35.72 -0.75
CA ALA A 488 -6.26 36.06 -2.10
C ALA A 488 -4.98 36.93 -2.13
N SER A 489 -4.67 37.62 -1.04
CA SER A 489 -3.44 38.41 -0.88
C SER A 489 -2.22 37.57 -0.46
N VAL A 490 -2.43 36.35 0.06
CA VAL A 490 -1.35 35.41 0.39
C VAL A 490 -0.82 34.80 -0.90
N GLN A 491 0.42 35.13 -1.24
CA GLN A 491 1.10 34.70 -2.45
C GLN A 491 2.47 34.13 -2.12
N GLY A 492 2.82 33.04 -2.79
CA GLY A 492 4.17 32.49 -2.75
C GLY A 492 5.08 33.18 -3.76
N ARG A 493 6.36 32.80 -3.78
CA ARG A 493 7.33 33.29 -4.78
C ARG A 493 6.86 33.01 -6.20
N ALA A 494 7.02 34.00 -7.09
CA ALA A 494 6.67 33.89 -8.50
C ALA A 494 7.67 32.99 -9.25
N TRP A 495 7.30 32.53 -10.46
CA TRP A 495 8.17 31.71 -11.31
C TRP A 495 9.52 32.40 -11.58
N ASP A 496 9.49 33.69 -11.89
CA ASP A 496 10.68 34.48 -12.23
C ASP A 496 11.61 34.70 -11.01
N ASP A 497 11.10 34.57 -9.78
CA ASP A 497 11.88 34.66 -8.54
C ASP A 497 12.67 33.36 -8.23
N VAL A 498 12.40 32.26 -8.97
CA VAL A 498 13.05 30.95 -8.78
C VAL A 498 14.29 30.81 -9.69
N ASP A 499 14.46 31.66 -10.71
CA ASP A 499 15.58 31.62 -11.66
C ASP A 499 16.89 32.22 -11.09
N HIS A 500 17.20 31.98 -9.81
CA HIS A 500 18.40 32.51 -9.13
C HIS A 500 19.33 31.42 -8.59
#